data_AF-A0A0M3JNW3-F1
#
_entry.id   AF-A0A0M3JNW3-F1
#
_cell.length_a   1.000
_cell.length_b   1.000
_cell.length_c   1.000
_cell.angle_alpha   90.00
_cell.angle_beta   90.00
_cell.angle_gamma   90.00
#
_symmetry.space_group_name_H-M   'P 1'
#
loop_
_entity.id
_entity.type
_entity.pdbx_description
1 polymer ?
#
loop_
_entity_poly.entity_id
_entity_poly.type
_entity_poly.pdbx_seq_one_letter_code
_entity_poly.pdbx_strand_id
1 'polypeptide(L)' 'MTVLLHSGGAIYSIDIHPNGSKIATCGQGNEARSGLVVIWNVDPVISEKKAQDTSCSRLLSRMLHE' A
#
# COMPACT_ATOMS: atom_id res chain seq x y z
N MET A 1 -5.81 13.80 4.49
CA MET A 1 -4.90 12.78 5.06
C MET A 1 -5.38 11.40 4.61
N THR A 2 -4.58 10.65 3.87
CA THR A 2 -4.92 9.29 3.38
C THR A 2 -4.27 8.23 4.24
N VAL A 3 -5.01 7.16 4.57
CA VAL A 3 -4.51 6.02 5.35
C VAL A 3 -4.35 4.80 4.44
N LEU A 4 -3.25 4.06 4.59
CA LEU A 4 -3.01 2.79 3.90
C LEU A 4 -3.45 1.63 4.80
N LEU A 5 -4.25 0.71 4.27
CA LEU A 5 -4.91 -0.35 5.05
C LEU A 5 -4.80 -1.70 4.33
N HIS A 6 -4.69 -2.78 5.11
CA HIS A 6 -4.75 -4.18 4.64
C HIS A 6 -6.18 -4.74 4.75
N SER A 7 -7.19 -3.97 4.35
CA SER A 7 -8.61 -4.39 4.26
C SER A 7 -9.22 -5.07 5.50
N GLY A 8 -8.61 -4.93 6.69
CA GLY A 8 -9.04 -5.57 7.94
C GLY A 8 -7.91 -6.30 8.67
N GLY A 9 -6.83 -6.65 7.97
CA GLY A 9 -5.62 -7.24 8.56
C GLY A 9 -4.66 -6.21 9.15
N ALA A 10 -3.86 -6.63 10.13
CA ALA A 10 -2.84 -5.81 10.76
C ALA A 10 -1.61 -5.62 9.86
N ILE A 11 -1.01 -4.43 9.87
CA ILE A 11 0.29 -4.15 9.24
C ILE A 11 1.37 -4.36 10.30
N TYR A 12 2.37 -5.18 10.00
CA TYR A 12 3.48 -5.48 10.92
C TYR A 12 4.77 -4.77 10.56
N SER A 13 4.97 -4.45 9.28
CA SER A 13 6.16 -3.73 8.83
C SER A 13 5.86 -2.81 7.65
N ILE A 14 6.70 -1.79 7.54
CA ILE A 14 6.68 -0.76 6.50
C ILE A 14 8.12 -0.57 6.02
N ASP A 15 8.30 -0.48 4.71
CA ASP A 15 9.55 -0.05 4.09
C ASP A 15 9.29 1.09 3.09
N ILE A 16 10.27 1.97 2.90
CA ILE A 16 10.15 3.15 2.05
C ILE A 16 11.30 3.11 1.05
N HIS A 17 10.96 3.15 -0.25
CA HIS A 17 11.98 3.21 -1.29
C HIS A 17 12.88 4.44 -1.06
N PRO A 18 14.21 4.38 -1.29
CA PRO A 18 15.13 5.46 -0.90
C PRO A 18 14.80 6.85 -1.43
N ASN A 19 14.14 6.94 -2.59
CA ASN A 19 13.70 8.21 -3.18
C ASN A 19 12.29 8.67 -2.73
N GLY A 20 11.64 7.96 -1.81
CA GLY A 20 10.31 8.27 -1.28
C GLY A 20 9.13 8.02 -2.23
N SER A 21 9.34 7.49 -3.44
CA SER A 21 8.25 7.31 -4.43
C SER A 21 7.32 6.12 -4.16
N LYS A 22 7.75 5.19 -3.30
CA LYS A 22 6.99 3.97 -2.97
C LYS A 22 7.07 3.65 -1.48
N ILE A 23 5.97 3.10 -0.98
CA ILE A 23 5.89 2.49 0.35
C ILE A 23 5.53 1.03 0.14
N ALA A 24 6.24 0.13 0.82
CA ALA A 24 5.85 -1.27 0.96
C ALA A 24 5.24 -1.47 2.35
N THR A 25 4.07 -2.12 2.43
CA THR A 25 3.50 -2.57 3.70
C THR A 25 3.35 -4.08 3.68
N CYS A 26 3.71 -4.76 4.77
CA CYS A 26 3.46 -6.18 4.93
C CYS A 26 2.75 -6.50 6.25
N GLY A 27 1.94 -7.56 6.24
CA GLY A 27 1.01 -7.83 7.32
C GLY A 27 0.12 -9.04 7.07
N GLN A 28 -0.94 -9.12 7.86
CA GLN A 28 -1.99 -10.11 7.71
C GLN A 28 -2.93 -9.71 6.56
N GLY A 29 -3.27 -10.66 5.69
CA GLY A 29 -4.35 -10.50 4.72
C GLY A 29 -5.73 -10.62 5.38
N ASN A 30 -6.79 -10.64 4.56
CA ASN A 30 -8.15 -10.79 5.07
C ASN A 30 -8.42 -12.17 5.66
N GLU A 31 -7.76 -13.21 5.14
CA GLU A 31 -7.88 -14.56 5.66
C GLU A 31 -6.88 -14.78 6.80
N ALA A 32 -7.31 -15.44 7.87
CA ALA A 32 -6.58 -15.57 9.14
C ALA A 32 -5.17 -16.19 9.04
N ARG A 33 -4.83 -16.82 7.92
CA ARG A 33 -3.51 -17.42 7.65
C ARG A 33 -2.76 -16.80 6.48
N SER A 34 -3.32 -15.79 5.82
CA SER A 34 -2.69 -15.17 4.67
C SER A 34 -1.72 -14.05 5.06
N GLY A 35 -0.54 -14.05 4.46
CA GLY A 35 0.35 -12.90 4.41
C GLY A 35 -0.04 -11.97 3.26
N LEU A 36 0.12 -10.67 3.45
CA LEU A 36 -0.13 -9.67 2.44
C LEU A 36 1.06 -8.71 2.35
N VAL A 37 1.55 -8.49 1.13
CA VAL A 37 2.50 -7.41 0.80
C VAL A 37 1.84 -6.49 -0.22
N VAL A 38 1.91 -5.19 0.02
CA VAL A 38 1.36 -4.18 -0.89
C VAL A 38 2.41 -3.11 -1.18
N ILE A 39 2.61 -2.82 -2.46
CA ILE A 39 3.46 -1.71 -2.92
C ILE A 39 2.56 -0.56 -3.34
N TRP A 40 2.74 0.58 -2.70
CA TRP A 40 1.94 1.79 -2.88
C TRP A 40 2.74 2.84 -3.65
N ASN A 41 2.05 3.56 -4.53
CA ASN A 41 2.56 4.81 -5.10
C ASN A 41 2.33 5.95 -4.09
N VAL A 42 3.38 6.70 -3.76
CA VAL A 42 3.29 7.78 -2.78
C VAL A 42 2.60 9.03 -3.34
N ASP A 43 2.76 9.31 -4.64
CA ASP A 43 2.19 10.51 -5.27
C ASP A 43 0.68 10.72 -4.97
N PRO A 44 -0.21 9.73 -5.23
CA PRO A 44 -1.64 9.87 -4.94
C PRO A 44 -2.01 9.67 -3.46
N VAL A 45 -1.04 9.47 -2.56
CA VAL A 45 -1.23 9.41 -1.11
C VAL A 45 -1.00 10.77 -0.47
N ILE A 46 -0.01 11.52 -0.95
CA ILE A 46 0.36 12.83 -0.38
C ILE A 46 -0.20 14.03 -1.18
N SER A 47 -0.71 13.81 -2.39
CA SER A 47 -1.27 14.87 -3.24
C SER A 47 -2.70 14.55 -3.65
N GLU A 48 -3.65 15.40 -3.25
CA GLU A 48 -5.07 15.28 -3.63
C GLU A 48 -5.28 15.39 -5.14
N LYS A 49 -4.52 16.28 -5.80
CA LYS A 49 -4.55 16.42 -7.27
C LYS A 49 -4.16 15.10 -7.95
N LYS A 50 -3.11 14.44 -7.46
CA LYS A 50 -2.67 13.14 -7.99
C LYS A 50 -3.63 12.01 -7.62
N ALA A 51 -4.29 12.09 -6.47
CA ALA A 51 -5.31 11.12 -6.08
C ALA A 51 -6.55 11.15 -6.99
N GLN A 52 -6.86 12.29 -7.59
CA GLN A 52 -7.97 12.47 -8.56
C GLN A 52 -7.56 12.13 -10.00
N ASP A 53 -6.26 12.00 -10.27
CA ASP A 53 -5.73 11.67 -11.59
C ASP A 53 -5.84 10.16 -11.84
N THR A 54 -6.73 9.76 -12.75
CA THR A 54 -6.98 8.35 -13.08
C THR A 54 -5.79 7.66 -13.72
N SER A 55 -4.81 8.42 -14.24
CA SER A 55 -3.55 7.86 -14.74
C SER A 55 -2.53 7.56 -13.62
N CYS A 56 -2.76 8.09 -12.41
CA CYS A 56 -1.87 7.95 -11.27
C CYS A 56 -2.39 6.88 -10.28
N SER A 57 -2.12 5.60 -10.57
CA SER A 57 -2.56 4.51 -9.67
C SER A 57 -1.91 4.61 -8.29
N ARG A 58 -2.72 4.42 -7.24
CA ARG A 58 -2.27 4.29 -5.84
C ARG A 58 -1.69 2.92 -5.53
N LEU A 59 -2.31 1.87 -6.08
CA LEU A 59 -1.88 0.49 -5.88
C LEU A 59 -0.97 0.09 -7.05
N LEU A 60 0.28 -0.26 -6.75
CA LEU A 60 1.24 -0.68 -7.77
C LEU A 60 1.37 -2.20 -7.85
N SER A 61 1.35 -2.88 -6.70
CA SER A 61 1.39 -4.33 -6.65
C SER A 61 0.77 -4.85 -5.36
N ARG A 62 0.21 -6.05 -5.44
CA ARG A 62 -0.37 -6.78 -4.32
C ARG A 62 0.07 -8.24 -4.43
N MET A 63 0.67 -8.76 -3.37
CA MET A 63 1.11 -10.14 -3.28
C MET A 63 0.46 -10.79 -2.07
N LEU A 64 -0.27 -11.87 -2.30
CA LEU A 64 -0.86 -12.71 -1.27
C LEU A 64 0.03 -13.95 -1.10
N HIS A 65 0.27 -14.32 0.15
CA HIS A 65 0.95 -15.55 0.52
C HIS A 65 0.02 -16.38 1.39
N GLU A 66 -0.11 -17.67 1.11
CA GLU A 66 -0.94 -18.63 1.86
C GLU A 66 -0.07 -19.57 2.70
#